data_AF-E9EIT8-F1
#
_entry.id   AF-E9EIT8-F1
#
_cell.length_a   1.000
_cell.length_b   1.000
_cell.length_c   1.000
_cell.angle_alpha   90.00
_cell.angle_beta   90.00
_cell.angle_gamma   90.00
#
_symmetry.space_group_name_H-M   'P 1'
#
loop_
_entity.id
_entity.type
_entity.pdbx_description
1 polymer ?
#
loop_
_entity_poly.entity_id
_entity_poly.type
_entity_poly.pdbx_seq_one_letter_code
_entity_poly.pdbx_strand_id
1 'polypeptide(L)'
;MAMMAPSDQHVAIIIAILDLFSGVGNAIGRAISSAIWAGTFKDALRKRLAADAPIDGIYGSLPMQMSYEPGSEERVAISKAYSESQRYMLLTSTCIVAVAWACTWVCRDIKLKDEKQRKGYVVLTLYKPP
;
A
#
# COMPACT_ATOMS: atom_id res chain seq x y z
N MET A 1 -14.92 -2.72 -1.06
CA MET A 1 -15.74 -2.64 -2.29
C MET A 1 -17.14 -3.16 -1.97
N ALA A 2 -18.09 -2.24 -1.76
CA ALA A 2 -19.55 -2.42 -1.81
C ALA A 2 -20.17 -1.14 -1.20
N MET A 3 -20.18 -0.06 -1.97
CA MET A 3 -21.11 1.04 -1.68
C MET A 3 -22.18 0.98 -2.75
N MET A 4 -23.24 0.25 -2.41
CA MET A 4 -24.50 0.22 -3.12
C MET A 4 -25.24 1.49 -2.70
N ALA A 5 -25.03 2.58 -3.44
CA ALA A 5 -25.89 3.75 -3.39
C ALA A 5 -26.21 4.11 -4.85
N PRO A 6 -27.48 4.44 -5.18
CA PRO A 6 -27.89 4.70 -6.54
C PRO A 6 -27.20 5.98 -6.99
N SER A 7 -26.07 5.86 -7.68
CA SER A 7 -25.25 7.01 -8.02
C SER A 7 -25.36 7.30 -9.50
N ASP A 8 -25.54 8.57 -9.85
CA ASP A 8 -25.28 9.13 -11.17
C ASP A 8 -24.13 8.37 -11.87
N GLN A 9 -24.30 8.04 -13.17
CA GLN A 9 -23.31 7.30 -13.97
C GLN A 9 -21.86 7.82 -13.81
N HIS A 10 -21.70 9.08 -13.42
CA HIS A 10 -20.42 9.74 -13.24
C HIS A 10 -19.63 9.23 -12.02
N VAL A 11 -20.28 8.83 -10.92
CA VAL A 11 -19.58 8.36 -9.71
C VAL A 11 -18.94 6.99 -9.94
N ALA A 12 -19.62 6.08 -10.64
CA ALA A 12 -19.08 4.78 -10.99
C ALA A 12 -17.80 4.90 -11.85
N ILE A 13 -17.80 5.84 -12.81
CA ILE A 13 -16.63 6.13 -13.67
C ILE A 13 -15.47 6.69 -12.83
N ILE A 14 -15.74 7.60 -11.90
CA ILE A 14 -14.71 8.17 -11.01
C ILE A 14 -14.06 7.08 -10.14
N ILE A 15 -14.85 6.16 -9.57
CA ILE A 15 -14.34 5.05 -8.77
C ILE A 15 -13.50 4.10 -9.64
N ALA A 16 -13.94 3.78 -10.85
CA ALA A 16 -13.17 2.92 -11.76
C ALA A 16 -11.80 3.53 -12.11
N ILE A 17 -11.73 4.84 -12.33
CA ILE A 17 -10.46 5.54 -12.55
C ILE A 17 -9.58 5.51 -11.29
N LEU A 18 -10.17 5.69 -10.10
CA LEU A 18 -9.44 5.58 -8.83
C LEU A 18 -8.86 4.17 -8.61
N ASP A 19 -9.62 3.13 -8.94
CA ASP A 19 -9.17 1.74 -8.85
C ASP A 19 -8.03 1.45 -9.84
N LEU A 20 -8.09 2.03 -11.04
CA LEU A 20 -6.99 1.94 -12.02
C LEU A 20 -5.70 2.52 -11.45
N PHE A 21 -5.73 3.75 -10.92
CA PHE A 21 -4.56 4.36 -10.29
C PHE A 21 -4.06 3.57 -9.07
N SER A 22 -4.98 3.03 -8.28
CA SER A 22 -4.65 2.17 -7.14
C SER A 22 -3.94 0.89 -7.58
N GLY A 23 -4.37 0.28 -8.68
CA GLY A 23 -3.73 -0.89 -9.29
C GLY A 23 -2.30 -0.59 -9.73
N VAL A 24 -2.08 0.55 -10.41
CA VAL A 24 -0.74 1.01 -10.83
C VAL A 24 0.16 1.25 -9.61
N GLY A 25 -0.34 1.95 -8.59
CA GLY A 25 0.40 2.19 -7.35
C GLY A 25 0.80 0.90 -6.64
N ASN A 26 -0.11 -0.09 -6.59
CA ASN A 26 0.18 -1.40 -6.01
C ASN A 26 1.28 -2.14 -6.78
N ALA A 27 1.22 -2.17 -8.12
CA ALA A 27 2.25 -2.80 -8.94
C ALA A 27 3.64 -2.19 -8.70
N ILE A 28 3.73 -0.85 -8.65
CA ILE A 28 4.97 -0.14 -8.36
C ILE A 28 5.46 -0.45 -6.94
N GLY A 29 4.59 -0.36 -5.94
CA GLY A 29 4.94 -0.64 -4.54
C GLY A 29 5.46 -2.05 -4.33
N ARG A 30 4.84 -3.04 -5.00
CA ARG A 30 5.31 -4.44 -4.97
C ARG A 30 6.68 -4.61 -5.62
N ALA A 31 6.95 -3.93 -6.73
CA ALA A 31 8.25 -3.97 -7.40
C ALA A 31 9.37 -3.36 -6.54
N ILE A 32 9.10 -2.22 -5.88
CA ILE A 32 10.05 -1.60 -4.96
C ILE A 32 10.31 -2.51 -3.75
N SER A 33 9.24 -3.06 -3.15
CA SER A 33 9.35 -3.96 -2.01
C SER A 33 10.14 -5.23 -2.35
N SER A 34 9.89 -5.84 -3.53
CA SER A 34 10.64 -7.03 -3.96
C SER A 34 12.10 -6.73 -4.24
N ALA A 35 12.42 -5.57 -4.83
CA ALA A 35 13.80 -5.14 -5.04
C ALA A 35 14.55 -4.92 -3.73
N ILE A 36 13.92 -4.28 -2.74
CA ILE A 36 14.49 -4.09 -1.41
C ILE A 36 14.73 -5.44 -0.75
N TRP A 37 13.72 -6.33 -0.74
CA TRP A 37 13.84 -7.66 -0.17
C TRP A 37 15.03 -8.45 -0.73
N ALA A 38 15.17 -8.45 -2.06
CA ALA A 38 16.22 -9.18 -2.75
C ALA A 38 17.64 -8.68 -2.39
N GLY A 39 17.79 -7.37 -2.17
CA GLY A 39 19.06 -6.78 -1.74
C GLY A 39 19.32 -6.95 -0.25
N THR A 40 18.36 -6.60 0.62
CA THR A 40 18.60 -6.49 2.06
C THR A 40 18.57 -7.83 2.78
N PHE A 41 17.69 -8.76 2.39
CA PHE A 41 17.50 -10.00 3.14
C PHE A 41 18.71 -10.94 2.99
N LYS A 42 19.25 -11.09 1.76
CA LYS A 42 20.47 -11.89 1.53
C LYS A 42 21.68 -11.31 2.26
N ASP A 43 21.84 -9.99 2.24
CA ASP A 43 22.95 -9.32 2.92
C ASP A 43 22.81 -9.40 4.45
N ALA A 44 21.58 -9.31 4.98
CA ALA A 44 21.31 -9.47 6.39
C ALA A 44 21.56 -10.90 6.88
N LEU A 45 21.32 -11.92 6.04
CA LEU A 45 21.67 -13.32 6.31
C LEU A 45 23.19 -13.52 6.31
N ARG A 46 23.91 -13.02 5.30
CA ARG A 46 25.39 -13.09 5.22
C ARG A 46 26.10 -12.48 6.44
N LYS A 47 25.53 -11.41 7.00
CA LYS A 47 26.10 -10.72 8.17
C LYS A 47 25.91 -11.46 9.49
N ARG A 48 24.92 -12.36 9.57
CA ARG A 48 24.46 -12.94 10.86
C ARG A 48 24.58 -14.45 10.94
N LEU A 49 24.65 -15.16 9.82
CA LEU A 49 24.93 -16.59 9.81
C LEU A 49 26.44 -16.84 9.65
N ALA A 50 26.87 -18.02 10.08
CA ALA A 50 28.22 -18.50 9.85
C ALA A 50 28.55 -18.58 8.35
N ALA A 51 29.84 -18.49 8.00
CA ALA A 51 30.31 -18.44 6.62
C ALA A 51 30.01 -19.73 5.81
N ASP A 52 29.74 -20.85 6.49
CA ASP A 52 29.39 -22.13 5.86
C ASP A 52 27.87 -22.31 5.64
N ALA A 53 27.06 -21.38 6.13
CA ALA A 53 25.62 -21.54 6.10
C ALA A 53 25.08 -21.46 4.66
N PRO A 54 24.08 -22.29 4.31
CA PRO A 54 23.49 -22.32 2.97
C PRO A 54 22.53 -21.13 2.75
N ILE A 55 23.09 -19.92 2.62
CA ILE A 55 22.33 -18.65 2.51
C ILE A 55 21.30 -18.68 1.39
N ASP A 56 21.64 -19.19 0.20
CA ASP A 56 20.69 -19.26 -0.92
C ASP A 56 19.58 -20.29 -0.69
N GLY A 57 19.87 -21.39 0.02
CA GLY A 57 18.88 -22.39 0.43
C GLY A 57 17.90 -21.81 1.46
N ILE A 58 18.42 -21.08 2.44
CA ILE A 58 17.63 -20.41 3.47
C ILE A 58 16.80 -19.27 2.87
N TYR A 59 17.35 -18.51 1.93
CA TYR A 59 16.63 -17.46 1.21
C TYR A 59 15.48 -18.04 0.36
N GLY A 60 15.70 -19.17 -0.30
CA GLY A 60 14.74 -19.80 -1.21
C GLY A 60 13.72 -20.72 -0.55
N SER A 61 13.93 -21.14 0.70
CA SER A 61 13.12 -22.16 1.36
C SER A 61 12.66 -21.75 2.77
N LEU A 62 11.38 -21.40 2.88
CA LEU A 62 10.70 -21.24 4.18
C LEU A 62 10.74 -22.52 5.04
N PRO A 63 10.53 -23.74 4.49
CA PRO A 63 10.70 -24.97 5.27
C PRO A 63 12.09 -25.11 5.90
N MET A 64 13.14 -24.71 5.18
CA MET A 64 14.51 -24.74 5.68
C MET A 64 14.74 -23.71 6.79
N GLN A 65 14.13 -22.53 6.70
CA GLN A 65 14.16 -21.57 7.81
C GLN A 65 13.43 -22.10 9.06
N MET A 66 12.35 -22.86 8.86
CA MET A 66 11.54 -23.41 9.95
C MET A 66 12.12 -24.69 10.57
N SER A 67 13.02 -25.39 9.87
CA SER A 67 13.68 -26.60 10.39
C SER A 67 14.70 -26.30 11.48
N TYR A 68 15.21 -25.06 11.58
CA TYR A 68 16.07 -24.65 12.68
C TYR A 68 15.29 -24.61 14.00
N GLU A 69 15.87 -25.13 15.07
CA GLU A 69 15.22 -25.21 16.36
C GLU A 69 14.82 -23.82 16.89
N PRO A 70 13.60 -23.64 17.44
CA PRO A 70 13.19 -22.38 18.04
C PRO A 70 14.15 -21.95 19.16
N GLY A 71 14.80 -20.81 19.01
CA GLY A 71 15.77 -20.28 19.98
C GLY A 71 17.23 -20.59 19.65
N SER A 72 17.52 -21.35 18.58
CA SER A 72 18.89 -21.50 18.09
C SER A 72 19.47 -20.17 17.57
N GLU A 73 20.79 -20.05 17.55
CA GLU A 73 21.46 -18.84 17.05
C GLU A 73 21.09 -18.54 15.59
N GLU A 74 20.95 -19.57 14.77
CA GLU A 74 20.52 -19.47 13.37
C GLU A 74 19.08 -18.97 13.26
N ARG A 75 18.16 -19.50 14.07
CA ARG A 75 16.75 -19.07 14.07
C ARG A 75 16.61 -17.61 14.49
N VAL A 76 17.37 -17.19 15.52
CA VAL A 76 17.44 -15.80 15.97
C VAL A 76 18.08 -14.90 14.90
N ALA A 77 19.13 -15.37 14.23
CA ALA A 77 19.78 -14.65 13.15
C ALA A 77 18.84 -14.42 11.95
N ILE A 78 18.08 -15.45 11.55
CA ILE A 78 17.06 -15.35 10.50
C ILE A 78 15.97 -14.34 10.92
N SER A 79 15.43 -14.44 12.14
CA SER A 79 14.43 -13.48 12.63
C SER A 79 14.95 -12.03 12.64
N LYS A 80 16.21 -11.82 13.04
CA LYS A 80 16.86 -10.50 12.97
C LYS A 80 17.02 -10.01 11.54
N ALA A 81 17.36 -10.89 10.59
CA ALA A 81 17.45 -10.56 9.17
C ALA A 81 16.08 -10.14 8.59
N TYR A 82 15.00 -10.85 8.96
CA TYR A 82 13.63 -10.44 8.63
C TYR A 82 13.28 -9.05 9.18
N SER A 83 13.60 -8.80 10.45
CA SER A 83 13.34 -7.52 11.10
C SER A 83 14.07 -6.36 10.39
N GLU A 84 15.33 -6.57 10.01
CA GLU A 84 16.10 -5.57 9.26
C GLU A 84 15.47 -5.26 7.90
N SER A 85 15.15 -6.28 7.11
CA SER A 85 14.49 -6.08 5.80
C SER A 85 13.15 -5.37 5.92
N GLN A 86 12.33 -5.74 6.93
CA GLN A 86 11.04 -5.08 7.16
C GLN A 86 11.21 -3.60 7.56
N ARG A 87 12.24 -3.27 8.36
CA ARG A 87 12.53 -1.87 8.72
C ARG A 87 12.84 -1.02 7.49
N TYR A 88 13.61 -1.53 6.53
CA TYR A 88 13.88 -0.82 5.28
C TYR A 88 12.63 -0.65 4.41
N MET A 89 11.78 -1.68 4.33
CA MET A 89 10.50 -1.58 3.61
C MET A 89 9.57 -0.54 4.23
N LEU A 90 9.48 -0.50 5.56
CA LEU A 90 8.66 0.47 6.29
C LEU A 90 9.19 1.89 6.10
N LEU A 91 10.50 2.09 6.23
CA LEU A 91 11.12 3.39 6.00
C LEU A 91 10.83 3.90 4.58
N THR A 92 10.99 3.03 3.58
CA THR A 92 10.71 3.36 2.18
C THR A 92 9.23 3.75 2.00
N SER A 93 8.30 3.00 2.59
CA SER A 93 6.88 3.32 2.55
C SER A 93 6.57 4.67 3.19
N THR A 94 7.15 4.97 4.36
CA THR A 94 6.99 6.26 5.03
C THR A 94 7.51 7.42 4.18
N CYS A 95 8.66 7.27 3.52
CA CYS A 95 9.18 8.27 2.60
C CYS A 95 8.22 8.53 1.42
N ILE A 96 7.66 7.48 0.82
CA ILE A 96 6.69 7.62 -0.28
C ILE A 96 5.42 8.33 0.18
N VAL A 97 4.91 8.00 1.37
CA VAL A 97 3.74 8.67 1.95
C VAL A 97 4.02 10.14 2.23
N ALA A 98 5.21 10.48 2.73
CA ALA A 98 5.61 11.86 2.95
C ALA A 98 5.65 12.67 1.65
N VAL A 99 6.16 12.08 0.56
CA VAL A 99 6.13 12.70 -0.77
C VAL A 99 4.71 12.85 -1.27
N ALA A 100 3.84 11.85 -1.08
CA ALA A 100 2.43 11.94 -1.45
C ALA A 100 1.71 13.09 -0.70
N TRP A 101 1.99 13.25 0.59
CA TRP A 101 1.50 14.37 1.40
C TRP A 101 2.01 15.73 0.91
N ALA A 102 3.27 15.82 0.51
CA ALA A 102 3.78 17.04 -0.09
C ALA A 102 3.05 17.38 -1.40
N CYS A 103 2.81 16.37 -2.25
CA CYS A 103 2.06 16.54 -3.49
C CYS A 103 0.61 17.00 -3.26
N THR A 104 -0.08 16.46 -2.25
CA THR A 104 -1.45 16.90 -1.93
C THR A 104 -1.51 18.32 -1.39
N TRP A 105 -0.47 18.80 -0.70
CA TRP A 105 -0.35 20.21 -0.31
C TRP A 105 -0.13 21.16 -1.48
N VAL A 106 0.54 20.70 -2.55
CA VAL A 106 0.74 21.48 -3.78
C VAL A 106 -0.54 21.53 -4.63
N CYS A 107 -1.43 20.54 -4.50
CA CYS A 107 -2.78 20.59 -5.07
C CYS A 107 -3.58 21.73 -4.43
N ARG A 108 -3.46 22.91 -5.02
CA ARG A 108 -4.14 24.14 -4.63
C ARG A 108 -5.65 23.90 -4.55
N ASP A 109 -6.23 24.31 -3.44
CA ASP A 109 -7.67 24.37 -3.15
C ASP A 109 -8.48 24.67 -4.44
N ILE A 110 -9.15 23.67 -4.99
CA ILE A 110 -10.10 23.88 -6.08
C ILE A 110 -11.26 24.61 -5.43
N LYS A 111 -11.29 25.94 -5.59
CA LYS A 111 -12.38 26.80 -5.13
C LYS A 111 -13.69 26.34 -5.75
N LEU A 112 -14.43 25.50 -5.05
CA LEU A 112 -15.81 25.10 -5.35
C LEU A 112 -16.83 26.24 -5.19
N LYS A 113 -16.38 27.48 -4.94
CA LYS A 113 -17.26 28.62 -4.66
C LYS A 113 -17.93 29.22 -5.90
N ASP A 114 -17.51 28.88 -7.11
CA ASP A 114 -18.07 29.43 -8.36
C ASP A 114 -19.03 28.49 -9.10
N GLU A 115 -19.23 27.25 -8.61
CA GLU A 115 -20.19 26.31 -9.18
C GLU A 115 -21.58 26.58 -8.59
N LYS A 116 -22.47 27.19 -9.39
CA LYS A 116 -23.90 27.37 -9.08
C LYS A 116 -24.51 26.06 -8.57
N GLN A 117 -24.77 25.99 -7.25
CA GLN A 117 -25.74 25.07 -6.67
C GLN A 117 -27.06 25.20 -7.45
N ARG A 118 -27.38 24.22 -8.31
CA ARG A 118 -28.72 24.10 -8.87
C ARG A 118 -29.64 23.71 -7.73
N LYS A 119 -30.29 24.72 -7.13
CA LYS A 119 -31.44 24.53 -6.24
C LYS A 119 -32.43 23.62 -6.95
N GLY A 120 -32.70 22.44 -6.38
CA GLY A 120 -33.81 21.60 -6.81
C GLY A 120 -35.10 22.38 -6.65
N TYR A 121 -35.87 22.51 -7.74
CA TYR A 121 -37.25 22.99 -7.64
C TYR A 121 -38.07 21.86 -7.02
N VAL A 122 -38.36 21.97 -5.72
CA VAL A 122 -39.47 21.24 -5.10
C VAL A 122 -40.75 21.83 -5.70
N VAL A 123 -41.33 21.11 -6.67
CA VAL A 123 -42.68 21.39 -7.15
C VAL A 123 -43.62 21.00 -6.01
N LEU A 124 -43.92 21.95 -5.13
CA LEU A 124 -45.09 21.90 -4.26
C LEU A 124 -46.31 22.01 -5.19
N THR A 125 -46.75 20.86 -5.66
CA THR A 125 -48.08 20.65 -6.23
C THR A 125 -49.08 21.09 -5.17
N LEU A 126 -49.53 22.35 -5.27
CA LEU A 126 -50.67 22.86 -4.53
C LEU A 126 -51.92 22.09 -4.98
N TYR A 127 -52.15 20.98 -4.30
CA TYR A 127 -53.43 20.28 -4.25
C TYR A 127 -54.43 21.21 -3.57
N LYS A 128 -55.36 21.76 -4.37
CA LYS A 128 -56.56 22.45 -3.88
C LYS A 128 -57.80 21.64 -4.31
N PRO A 129 -58.51 21.00 -3.38
CA PRO A 129 -59.87 20.55 -3.60
C PRO A 129 -60.86 21.27 -2.66
N PRO A 130 -62.17 21.02 -2.84
CA PRO A 130 -63.02 21.44 -3.95
C PRO A 130 -63.60 22.85 -3.75
#